data_AF-A0A9Y2EXK4-F1
#
_entry.id   AF-A0A9Y2EXK4-F1
#
_cell.length_a   1.000
_cell.length_b   1.000
_cell.length_c   1.000
_cell.angle_alpha   90.00
_cell.angle_beta   90.00
_cell.angle_gamma   90.00
#
_symmetry.space_group_name_H-M   'P 1'
#
loop_
_entity.id
_entity.type
_entity.pdbx_description
1 polymer ?
#
loop_
_entity_poly.entity_id
_entity_poly.type
_entity_poly.pdbx_seq_one_letter_code
_entity_poly.pdbx_strand_id
1 'polypeptide(L)' 'MKRTHCKALIALVIAALGLGGWYFGLDRAGDCWAKGGRWNWNSGFCRLDSLARPS' A
#
# COMPACT_ATOMS: atom_id res chain seq x y z
N MET A 1 -12.13 29.66 14.41
CA MET A 1 -10.98 29.56 13.47
C MET A 1 -10.06 28.34 13.71
N LYS A 2 -9.88 27.82 14.93
CA LYS A 2 -9.03 26.63 15.19
C LYS A 2 -9.53 25.30 14.56
N ARG A 3 -10.86 25.14 14.43
CA ARG A 3 -11.48 23.89 13.94
C ARG A 3 -11.31 23.66 12.44
N THR A 4 -11.30 24.73 11.64
CA THR A 4 -11.13 24.66 10.18
C THR A 4 -9.70 24.29 9.80
N HIS A 5 -8.70 24.83 10.52
CA HIS A 5 -7.30 24.45 10.36
C HIS A 5 -7.04 22.97 10.71
N CYS A 6 -7.65 22.45 11.80
CA CYS A 6 -7.55 21.02 12.11
C CYS A 6 -8.13 20.15 10.99
N LYS A 7 -9.29 20.50 10.42
CA LYS A 7 -9.89 19.73 9.31
C LYS A 7 -8.99 19.74 8.06
N ALA A 8 -8.41 20.89 7.73
CA ALA A 8 -7.49 21.01 6.59
C ALA A 8 -6.22 20.17 6.80
N LEU A 9 -5.65 20.17 8.00
CA LEU A 9 -4.50 19.34 8.36
C LEU A 9 -4.83 17.84 8.24
N ILE A 10 -5.99 17.41 8.74
CA ILE A 10 -6.41 16.01 8.61
C ILE A 10 -6.57 15.62 7.13
N ALA A 11 -7.20 16.48 6.33
CA ALA A 11 -7.35 16.24 4.89
C ALA A 11 -6.00 16.12 4.17
N LEU A 12 -5.04 17.00 4.51
CA LEU A 12 -3.68 16.95 3.96
C LEU A 12 -2.94 15.67 4.37
N VAL A 13 -3.08 15.23 5.62
CA VAL A 13 -2.48 13.97 6.09
C VAL A 13 -3.06 12.78 5.34
N ILE A 14 -4.38 12.71 5.18
CA ILE A 14 -5.03 11.62 4.43
C ILE A 14 -4.59 11.63 2.97
N ALA A 15 -4.53 12.80 2.33
CA ALA A 15 -4.06 12.93 0.95
C ALA A 15 -2.60 12.49 0.80
N ALA A 16 -1.74 12.87 1.74
CA ALA A 16 -0.33 12.44 1.76
C ALA A 16 -0.18 10.93 1.97
N LEU A 17 -0.98 10.33 2.85
CA LEU A 17 -1.00 8.88 3.06
C LEU A 17 -1.51 8.13 1.83
N GLY A 18 -2.56 8.63 1.17
CA GLY A 18 -3.08 8.06 -0.07
C GLY A 18 -2.07 8.13 -1.21
N LEU A 19 -1.44 9.29 -1.41
CA LEU A 19 -0.39 9.48 -2.43
C LEU A 19 0.85 8.62 -2.13
N GLY A 20 1.28 8.56 -0.87
CA GLY A 20 2.36 7.70 -0.44
C GLY A 20 2.03 6.23 -0.72
N GLY A 21 0.83 5.78 -0.35
CA GLY A 21 0.39 4.42 -0.60
C GLY A 21 0.33 4.08 -2.09
N TRP A 22 -0.14 5.00 -2.92
CA TRP A 22 -0.15 4.82 -4.37
C TRP A 22 1.27 4.78 -4.97
N TYR A 23 2.15 5.68 -4.55
CA TYR A 23 3.55 5.74 -5.03
C TYR A 23 4.33 4.48 -4.67
N PHE A 24 4.12 3.96 -3.45
CA PHE A 24 4.71 2.72 -2.99
C PHE A 24 3.94 1.48 -3.52
N GLY A 25 2.79 1.65 -4.18
CA GLY A 25 2.00 0.52 -4.66
C GLY A 25 1.53 -0.39 -3.51
N LEU A 26 1.16 0.20 -2.37
CA LEU A 26 0.61 -0.50 -1.21
C LEU A 26 -0.63 -1.33 -1.59
N ASP A 27 -1.42 -0.86 -2.56
CA ASP A 27 -2.55 -1.64 -3.10
C ASP A 27 -2.07 -2.97 -3.71
N ARG A 28 -1.03 -2.94 -4.55
CA ARG A 28 -0.45 -4.14 -5.18
C ARG A 28 0.23 -5.04 -4.14
N ALA A 29 0.88 -4.44 -3.14
CA ALA A 29 1.46 -5.18 -2.02
C ALA A 29 0.37 -5.86 -1.17
N GLY A 30 -0.74 -5.17 -0.94
CA GLY A 30 -1.91 -5.68 -0.23
C GLY A 30 -2.62 -6.80 -0.99
N ASP A 31 -2.86 -6.62 -2.29
CA ASP A 31 -3.37 -7.68 -3.18
C ASP A 31 -2.45 -8.90 -3.19
N CYS A 32 -1.13 -8.68 -3.16
CA CYS A 32 -0.14 -9.75 -3.08
C CYS A 32 -0.26 -10.53 -1.77
N TRP A 33 -0.35 -9.83 -0.63
CA TRP A 33 -0.55 -10.44 0.68
C TRP A 33 -1.88 -11.17 0.79
N ALA A 34 -2.97 -10.59 0.26
CA ALA A 34 -4.28 -11.22 0.22
C ALA A 34 -4.29 -12.54 -0.57
N LYS A 35 -3.40 -12.65 -1.58
CA LYS A 35 -3.17 -13.87 -2.36
C LYS A 35 -2.15 -14.83 -1.74
N GLY A 36 -1.66 -14.56 -0.53
CA GLY A 36 -0.64 -15.38 0.14
C GLY A 36 0.77 -15.20 -0.40
N GLY A 37 1.00 -14.17 -1.22
CA GLY A 37 2.32 -13.81 -1.73
C GLY A 37 3.05 -12.81 -0.83
N ARG A 38 4.36 -12.70 -1.04
CA ARG A 38 5.23 -11.72 -0.43
C ARG A 38 5.58 -10.63 -1.42
N TRP A 39 5.26 -9.39 -1.07
CA TRP A 39 5.62 -8.23 -1.88
C TRP A 39 7.13 -7.94 -1.78
N ASN A 40 7.80 -7.84 -2.93
CA ASN A 40 9.19 -7.44 -3.00
C ASN A 40 9.32 -5.96 -3.39
N TRP A 41 9.62 -5.12 -2.41
CA TRP A 41 9.84 -3.69 -2.57
C TRP A 41 11.03 -3.34 -3.49
N ASN A 42 12.01 -4.24 -3.61
CA ASN A 42 13.24 -4.01 -4.36
C ASN A 42 13.05 -4.25 -5.87
N SER A 43 12.18 -5.18 -6.24
CA SER A 43 11.90 -5.52 -7.64
C SER A 43 10.52 -5.04 -8.11
N GLY A 44 9.64 -4.62 -7.20
CA GLY A 44 8.27 -4.17 -7.52
C GLY A 44 7.34 -5.30 -7.96
N PHE A 45 7.65 -6.55 -7.59
CA PHE A 45 6.86 -7.73 -7.96
C PHE A 45 6.30 -8.48 -6.75
N CYS A 46 5.11 -9.06 -6.93
CA CYS A 46 4.53 -10.00 -5.99
C CYS A 46 5.15 -11.39 -6.17
N ARG A 47 5.80 -11.91 -5.14
CA ARG A 47 6.33 -13.28 -5.13
C ARG A 47 5.32 -14.19 -4.45
N LEU A 48 4.66 -15.06 -5.19
CA LEU A 48 3.79 -16.06 -4.58
C LEU A 48 4.64 -17.23 -4.08
N ASP A 49 5.04 -17.21 -2.80
CA ASP A 49 5.75 -18.33 -2.17
C ASP A 49 4.85 -19.59 -2.10
N SER A 50 3.52 -19.46 -2.26
CA SER A 50 2.56 -20.57 -2.33
C SER A 50 2.46 -21.29 -3.69
N LEU A 51 3.20 -20.86 -4.74
CA LEU A 51 3.20 -21.55 -6.05
C LEU A 51 4.27 -22.65 -6.18
N ALA A 52 5.03 -22.96 -5.11
CA ALA A 52 5.77 -24.22 -5.01
C ALA A 52 4.79 -25.31 -4.53
N ARG A 53 4.28 -26.26 -5.33
CA ARG A 53 4.74 -26.88 -6.59
C ARG A 53 3.52 -27.29 -7.43
N PRO A 54 3.51 -27.15 -8.78
CA PRO A 54 2.84 -28.18 -9.59
C PRO A 54 3.61 -29.50 -9.39
N SER A 55 2.86 -30.56 -9.09
CA SER A 55 3.30 -31.95 -8.86
C SER A 55 4.33 -32.45 -9.86
#